data_AF-A0A2S9GLN9-F1
#
_entry.id   AF-A0A2S9GLN9-F1
#
_cell.length_a   1.000
_cell.length_b   1.000
_cell.length_c   1.000
_cell.angle_alpha   90.00
_cell.angle_beta   90.00
_cell.angle_gamma   90.00
#
_symmetry.space_group_name_H-M   'P 1'
#
loop_
_entity.id
_entity.type
_entity.pdbx_description
1 polymer ?
#
loop_
_entity_poly.entity_id
_entity_poly.type
_entity_poly.pdbx_seq_one_letter_code
_entity_poly.pdbx_strand_id
1 'polypeptide(L)'
;QSDMGRDDTFFWFTSPSWMMWNFQVAGLLVGATIVCYEGSPAAGSPDALWEIAARVRATVLGTSPGYVLGCIKADAEPAKT
;
A
#
# COMPACT_ATOMS: atom_id res chain seq x y z
N GLN A 1 3.66 -9.89 12.23
CA GLN A 1 4.25 -11.07 11.60
C GLN A 1 3.50 -11.23 10.29
N SER A 2 4.14 -10.94 9.16
CA SER A 2 3.54 -11.06 7.82
C SER A 2 4.26 -12.20 7.11
N ASP A 3 3.50 -13.11 6.52
CA ASP A 3 4.02 -14.24 5.74
C ASP A 3 4.53 -13.72 4.38
N MET A 4 5.69 -13.06 4.40
CA MET A 4 6.31 -12.44 3.21
C MET A 4 7.59 -13.17 2.81
N GLY A 5 7.76 -13.38 1.51
CA GLY A 5 8.94 -13.99 0.90
C GLY A 5 9.37 -13.29 -0.39
N ARG A 6 10.19 -13.99 -1.19
CA ARG A 6 10.83 -13.44 -2.40
C ARG A 6 9.85 -13.10 -3.52
N ASP A 7 8.70 -13.75 -3.54
CA ASP A 7 7.68 -13.57 -4.57
C ASP A 7 6.66 -12.46 -4.20
N ASP A 8 6.80 -11.86 -3.03
CA ASP A 8 5.88 -10.83 -2.55
C ASP A 8 6.25 -9.43 -3.01
N THR A 9 5.21 -8.63 -3.26
CA THR A 9 5.32 -7.19 -3.48
C THR A 9 4.65 -6.47 -2.32
N PHE A 10 5.48 -5.86 -1.47
CA PHE A 10 5.06 -5.19 -0.25
C PHE A 10 4.89 -3.68 -0.45
N PHE A 11 3.64 -3.23 -0.42
CA PHE A 11 3.28 -1.82 -0.49
C PHE A 11 2.67 -1.34 0.82
N TRP A 12 3.33 -0.40 1.49
CA TRP A 12 2.77 0.29 2.66
C TRP A 12 2.75 1.79 2.38
N PHE A 13 1.57 2.41 2.43
CA PHE A 13 1.47 3.86 2.33
C PHE A 13 1.93 4.52 3.64
N THR A 14 3.14 5.07 3.64
CA THR A 14 3.77 5.69 4.82
C THR A 14 4.82 6.72 4.41
N SER A 15 5.03 7.72 5.25
CA SER A 15 6.17 8.64 5.09
C SER A 15 7.41 8.08 5.79
N PRO A 16 8.64 8.51 5.38
CA PRO A 16 9.88 8.08 6.03
C PRO A 16 9.98 8.39 7.53
N SER A 17 9.17 9.33 8.03
CA SER A 17 9.15 9.71 9.45
C SER A 17 8.41 8.72 10.36
N TRP A 18 7.70 7.73 9.81
CA TRP A 18 6.92 6.76 10.57
C TRP A 18 7.65 5.42 10.70
N MET A 19 7.40 4.69 11.79
CA MET A 19 8.03 3.39 12.00
C MET A 19 7.73 2.40 10.86
N MET A 20 6.55 2.51 10.24
CA MET A 20 6.12 1.63 9.16
C MET A 20 7.02 1.72 7.93
N TRP A 21 7.72 2.84 7.71
CA TRP A 21 8.73 2.93 6.67
C TRP A 21 9.91 1.99 6.93
N ASN A 22 10.40 1.95 8.17
CA ASN A 22 11.46 1.00 8.56
C ASN A 22 10.99 -0.45 8.40
N PHE A 23 9.72 -0.73 8.74
CA PHE A 23 9.13 -2.05 8.54
C PHE A 23 9.00 -2.41 7.06
N GLN A 24 8.63 -1.45 6.19
CA GLN A 24 8.62 -1.65 4.75
C GLN A 24 10.01 -1.98 4.22
N VAL A 25 11.03 -1.20 4.58
CA VAL A 25 12.43 -1.45 4.18
C VAL A 25 12.89 -2.83 4.64
N ALA A 26 12.47 -3.30 5.82
CA ALA A 26 12.79 -4.64 6.31
C ALA A 26 12.23 -5.77 5.42
N GLY A 27 11.24 -5.51 4.55
CA GLY A 27 10.78 -6.46 3.53
C GLY A 27 11.91 -6.91 2.58
N LEU A 28 12.91 -6.06 2.35
CA LEU A 28 14.09 -6.43 1.57
C LEU A 28 14.91 -7.55 2.24
N LEU A 29 14.86 -7.69 3.57
CA LEU A 29 15.58 -8.74 4.30
C LEU A 29 15.04 -10.14 4.01
N VAL A 30 13.77 -10.26 3.63
CA VAL A 30 13.15 -11.54 3.19
C VAL A 30 13.17 -11.70 1.66
N GLY A 31 13.74 -10.73 0.96
CA GLY A 31 13.86 -10.72 -0.50
C GLY A 31 12.61 -10.29 -1.25
N ALA A 32 11.62 -9.73 -0.56
CA ALA A 32 10.42 -9.17 -1.19
C ALA A 32 10.75 -7.91 -2.00
N THR A 33 9.89 -7.58 -2.97
CA THR A 33 9.92 -6.28 -3.65
C THR A 33 9.17 -5.26 -2.79
N ILE A 34 9.74 -4.07 -2.56
CA ILE A 34 9.06 -2.99 -1.83
C ILE A 34 8.58 -1.88 -2.78
N VAL A 35 7.44 -1.28 -2.48
CA VAL A 35 6.86 -0.18 -3.28
C VAL A 35 6.92 1.13 -2.49
N CYS A 36 7.74 2.06 -2.97
CA CYS A 36 7.79 3.43 -2.44
C CYS A 36 6.84 4.32 -3.25
N TYR A 37 5.90 4.98 -2.57
CA TYR A 37 5.00 5.95 -3.18
C TYR A 37 5.12 7.29 -2.47
N GLU A 38 5.25 8.35 -3.25
CA GLU A 38 5.23 9.73 -2.79
C GLU A 38 4.03 10.42 -3.43
N GLY A 39 3.21 11.08 -2.60
CA GLY A 39 1.97 11.70 -3.04
C GLY A 39 0.81 11.53 -2.07
N SER A 40 -0.34 12.10 -2.45
CA SER A 40 -1.59 11.99 -1.69
C SER A 40 -2.18 10.58 -1.84
N PRO A 41 -2.72 9.97 -0.76
CA PRO A 41 -3.41 8.68 -0.86
C PRO A 41 -4.71 8.77 -1.66
N ALA A 42 -5.20 9.97 -1.93
CA ALA A 42 -6.39 10.24 -2.73
C ALA A 42 -6.07 11.11 -3.97
N ALA A 43 -4.87 10.95 -4.54
CA ALA A 43 -4.47 11.69 -5.73
C ALA A 43 -5.34 11.29 -6.93
N GLY A 44 -6.16 12.21 -7.44
CA GLY A 44 -7.05 11.97 -8.59
C GLY A 44 -8.35 11.25 -8.24
N SER A 45 -8.31 10.25 -7.36
CA SER A 45 -9.50 9.54 -6.86
C SER A 45 -9.35 9.13 -5.39
N PRO A 46 -10.45 8.91 -4.65
CA PRO A 46 -10.42 8.42 -3.27
C PRO A 46 -9.78 7.04 -3.10
N ASP A 47 -9.71 6.24 -4.17
CA ASP A 47 -9.21 4.87 -4.22
C ASP A 47 -7.84 4.71 -4.86
N ALA A 48 -7.10 5.80 -5.04
CA ALA A 48 -5.80 5.81 -5.71
C ALA A 48 -4.77 4.79 -5.16
N LEU A 49 -4.75 4.51 -3.84
CA LEU A 49 -3.84 3.47 -3.32
C LEU A 49 -4.24 2.06 -3.78
N TRP A 50 -5.53 1.81 -4.04
CA TRP A 50 -6.00 0.54 -4.58
C TRP A 50 -5.57 0.38 -6.04
N GLU A 51 -5.70 1.43 -6.85
CA GLU A 51 -5.20 1.44 -8.23
C GLU A 51 -3.68 1.19 -8.29
N ILE A 52 -2.93 1.86 -7.40
CA ILE A 52 -1.48 1.67 -7.31
C ILE A 52 -1.17 0.22 -6.92
N ALA A 53 -1.85 -0.32 -5.91
CA ALA A 53 -1.68 -1.69 -5.46
C ALA A 53 -1.95 -2.70 -6.60
N ALA A 54 -2.99 -2.49 -7.40
CA ALA A 54 -3.29 -3.31 -8.56
C ALA A 54 -2.20 -3.21 -9.64
N ARG A 55 -1.77 -1.98 -9.98
CA ARG A 55 -0.74 -1.71 -10.99
C ARG A 55 0.59 -2.36 -10.67
N VAL A 56 1.02 -2.30 -9.41
CA VAL A 56 2.29 -2.89 -8.94
C VAL A 56 2.14 -4.35 -8.52
N ARG A 57 0.92 -4.92 -8.58
CA ARG A 57 0.59 -6.27 -8.12
C ARG A 57 1.01 -6.51 -6.67
N ALA A 58 0.70 -5.56 -5.79
CA ALA A 58 0.97 -5.69 -4.36
C ALA A 58 0.28 -6.94 -3.81
N THR A 59 1.04 -7.82 -3.17
CA THR A 59 0.53 -9.00 -2.46
C THR A 59 0.22 -8.67 -1.00
N VAL A 60 0.87 -7.62 -0.47
CA VAL A 60 0.61 -7.06 0.85
C VAL A 60 0.42 -5.55 0.73
N LEU A 61 -0.77 -5.06 1.09
CA LEU A 61 -1.08 -3.63 1.16
C LEU A 61 -1.29 -3.19 2.61
N GLY A 62 -0.52 -2.19 3.05
CA GLY A 62 -0.69 -1.49 4.32
C GLY A 62 -1.17 -0.05 4.11
N THR A 63 -2.22 0.35 4.82
CA THR A 63 -2.77 1.71 4.81
C THR A 63 -3.44 2.04 6.14
N SER A 64 -3.98 3.25 6.28
CA SER A 64 -4.68 3.70 7.48
C SER A 64 -6.16 3.31 7.46
N PRO A 65 -6.79 3.05 8.64
CA PRO A 65 -8.23 2.88 8.73
C PRO A 65 -9.03 4.08 8.18
N GLY A 66 -8.49 5.30 8.35
CA GLY A 66 -9.09 6.52 7.82
C GLY A 66 -9.18 6.53 6.30
N TYR A 67 -8.17 6.02 5.61
CA TYR A 67 -8.19 5.86 4.16
C TYR A 67 -9.27 4.86 3.71
N VAL A 68 -9.34 3.69 4.36
CA VAL A 68 -10.35 2.66 4.03
C VAL A 68 -11.77 3.20 4.26
N LEU A 69 -12.00 3.90 5.37
CA LEU A 69 -13.29 4.56 5.63
C LEU A 69 -13.59 5.67 4.60
N GLY A 70 -12.57 6.40 4.14
CA GLY A 70 -12.70 7.38 3.07
C GLY A 70 -13.16 6.75 1.75
N CYS A 71 -12.58 5.60 1.37
CA CYS A 71 -12.98 4.84 0.20
C CYS A 71 -14.44 4.38 0.30
N ILE A 72 -14.84 3.82 1.46
CA ILE A 72 -16.23 3.37 1.69
C ILE A 72 -17.21 4.53 1.55
N LYS A 73 -16.91 5.70 2.13
CA LYS A 73 -17.77 6.89 2.03
C LYS A 73 -17.89 7.43 0.60
N ALA A 74 -16.91 7.15 -0.24
CA ALA A 74 -16.90 7.55 -1.64
C ALA A 74 -17.52 6.48 -2.56
N ASP A 75 -18.09 5.41 -2.01
CA ASP A 75 -18.60 4.25 -2.75
C ASP A 75 -17.56 3.68 -3.75
N ALA A 76 -16.28 3.71 -3.36
CA ALA A 76 -15.21 3.19 -4.20
C ALA A 76 -15.31 1.67 -4.37
N GLU A 77 -15.05 1.19 -5.59
CA GLU A 77 -15.07 -0.23 -5.93
C GLU A 77 -13.70 -0.67 -6.49
N PRO A 78 -12.73 -1.03 -5.63
CA PRO A 78 -11.36 -1.36 -6.02
C PRO A 78 -11.19 -2.45 -7.08
N ALA A 79 -12.19 -3.32 -7.25
CA ALA A 79 -12.15 -4.43 -8.22
C ALA A 79 -12.59 -4.02 -9.63
N LYS A 80 -13.16 -2.81 -9.80
CA LYS A 80 -13.55 -2.27 -11.11
C LYS A 80 -12.43 -1.46 -11.77
N THR A 81 -11.37 -1.15 -11.03
CA THR A 81 -10.24 -0.30 -11.44
C THR A 81 -9.08 -1.09 -12.01
#